data_AF-A0A5K1DKQ1-F1
#
_entry.id   AF-A0A5K1DKQ1-F1
#
_cell.length_a   1.000
_cell.length_b   1.000
_cell.length_c   1.000
_cell.angle_alpha   90.00
_cell.angle_beta   90.00
_cell.angle_gamma   90.00
#
_symmetry.space_group_name_H-M   'P 1'
#
loop_
_entity.id
_entity.type
_entity.pdbx_description
1 polymer ?
#
loop_
_entity_poly.entity_id
_entity_poly.type
_entity_poly.pdbx_seq_one_letter_code
_entity_poly.pdbx_strand_id
1 'polypeptide(L)' 'PYIQEFDVPMPKACSGGNTGVVVNGRELHHQDLDMLSRKGLPREENREYFINISGQVTNKVTGERFSLGNLAPT' A
#
# COMPACT_ATOMS: atom_id res chain seq x y z
N PRO A 1 -10.78 22.91 -18.63
CA PRO A 1 -11.10 21.49 -18.92
C PRO A 1 -11.61 20.79 -17.65
N TYR A 2 -12.90 20.45 -17.63
CA TYR A 2 -13.50 19.63 -16.60
C TYR A 2 -13.68 18.23 -17.19
N ILE A 3 -13.13 17.22 -16.51
CA ILE A 3 -13.20 15.81 -16.90
C ILE A 3 -14.09 15.15 -15.85
N GLN A 4 -15.35 14.86 -16.23
CA GLN A 4 -16.40 14.37 -15.36
C GLN A 4 -16.04 13.04 -14.69
N GLU A 5 -15.16 12.27 -15.32
CA GLU A 5 -14.66 10.99 -14.85
C GLU A 5 -13.85 11.09 -13.53
N PHE A 6 -13.31 12.27 -13.19
CA PHE A 6 -12.63 12.47 -11.91
C PHE A 6 -13.57 12.65 -10.71
N ASP A 7 -14.86 12.89 -10.95
CA ASP A 7 -15.86 13.00 -9.87
C ASP A 7 -16.40 11.63 -9.42
N VAL A 8 -16.05 10.56 -10.14
CA VAL A 8 -16.40 9.20 -9.75
C VAL A 8 -15.31 8.66 -8.81
N PRO A 9 -15.62 8.28 -7.56
CA PRO A 9 -14.62 7.70 -6.68
C PRO A 9 -14.11 6.38 -7.27
N MET A 10 -12.80 6.17 -7.23
CA MET A 10 -12.21 4.88 -7.63
C MET A 10 -12.86 3.75 -6.81
N PRO A 11 -13.38 2.69 -7.47
CA PRO A 11 -13.90 1.52 -6.78
C PRO A 11 -12.87 0.97 -5.79
N LYS A 12 -13.33 0.60 -4.59
CA LYS A 12 -12.47 0.17 -3.47
C LYS A 12 -11.57 -1.03 -3.81
N ALA A 13 -11.96 -1.85 -4.79
CA ALA A 13 -11.26 -3.07 -5.19
C ALA A 13 -10.56 -2.97 -6.55
N CYS A 14 -10.26 -1.76 -7.05
CA CYS A 14 -9.60 -1.58 -8.35
C CYS A 14 -8.18 -2.14 -8.46
N SER A 15 -7.53 -2.56 -7.36
CA SER A 15 -6.16 -3.07 -7.41
C SER A 15 -6.07 -4.54 -7.85
N GLY A 16 -7.16 -5.31 -7.79
CA GLY A 16 -7.14 -6.75 -8.10
C GLY A 16 -6.21 -7.57 -7.18
N GLY A 17 -5.81 -7.01 -6.03
CA GLY A 17 -5.02 -7.69 -5.02
C GLY A 17 -5.81 -8.81 -4.34
N ASN A 18 -5.10 -9.83 -3.88
CA ASN A 18 -5.66 -11.01 -3.20
C ASN A 18 -4.73 -11.51 -2.09
N THR A 19 -3.85 -10.64 -1.58
CA THR A 19 -2.85 -11.01 -0.56
C THR A 19 -3.34 -10.76 0.87
N GLY A 20 -4.51 -10.14 1.04
CA GLY A 20 -5.00 -9.68 2.35
C GLY A 20 -4.18 -8.54 2.97
N VAL A 21 -3.21 -7.96 2.24
CA VAL A 21 -2.37 -6.86 2.72
C VAL A 21 -2.82 -5.59 2.05
N VAL A 22 -3.25 -4.60 2.83
CA VAL A 22 -3.78 -3.35 2.31
C VAL A 22 -2.82 -2.21 2.63
N VAL A 23 -2.40 -1.49 1.59
CA VAL A 23 -1.54 -0.29 1.70
C VAL A 23 -2.29 0.91 1.17
N ASN A 24 -2.40 1.97 1.98
CA ASN A 24 -3.06 3.22 1.58
C ASN A 24 -4.48 3.02 1.02
N GLY A 25 -5.19 2.01 1.54
CA GLY A 25 -6.56 1.67 1.10
C GLY A 25 -6.63 0.84 -0.18
N ARG A 26 -5.51 0.30 -0.68
CA ARG A 26 -5.46 -0.62 -1.82
C ARG A 26 -4.86 -1.95 -1.39
N GLU A 27 -5.54 -3.05 -1.70
CA GLU A 27 -4.98 -4.38 -1.50
C GLU A 27 -3.82 -4.62 -2.47
N LEU A 28 -2.70 -5.13 -1.98
CA LEU A 28 -1.53 -5.37 -2.80
C LEU A 28 -1.72 -6.59 -3.71
N HIS A 29 -1.11 -6.52 -4.89
CA HIS A 29 -0.88 -7.70 -5.71
C HIS A 29 0.35 -8.47 -5.18
N HIS A 30 0.45 -9.77 -5.44
CA HIS A 30 1.56 -10.61 -4.97
C HIS A 30 2.95 -10.06 -5.36
N GLN A 31 3.09 -9.51 -6.57
CA GLN A 31 4.36 -8.93 -7.02
C GLN A 31 4.76 -7.67 -6.26
N ASP A 32 3.78 -6.80 -5.96
CA ASP A 32 4.02 -5.57 -5.20
C ASP A 32 4.33 -5.90 -3.73
N LEU A 33 3.61 -6.87 -3.17
CA LEU A 33 3.91 -7.39 -1.84
C LEU A 33 5.33 -7.95 -1.79
N ASP A 34 5.76 -8.73 -2.79
CA ASP A 34 7.12 -9.26 -2.84
C ASP A 34 8.16 -8.13 -2.85
N MET A 35 7.96 -7.10 -3.67
CA MET A 35 8.84 -5.94 -3.76
C MET A 35 8.95 -5.15 -2.44
N LEU A 36 7.83 -4.89 -1.78
CA LEU A 36 7.81 -4.17 -0.50
C LEU A 36 8.36 -5.03 0.63
N SER A 37 8.13 -6.33 0.62
CA SER A 37 8.70 -7.24 1.62
C SER A 37 10.22 -7.33 1.56
N ARG A 38 10.80 -7.27 0.36
CA ARG A 38 12.27 -7.19 0.20
C ARG A 38 12.85 -5.91 0.84
N LYS A 39 12.04 -4.87 1.01
CA LYS A 39 12.39 -3.62 1.70
C LYS A 39 12.05 -3.64 3.19
N GLY A 40 11.46 -4.72 3.72
CA GLY A 40 11.14 -4.88 5.13
C GLY A 40 9.65 -4.80 5.48
N LEU A 41 8.74 -4.79 4.51
CA LEU A 41 7.30 -4.86 4.80
C LEU A 41 6.91 -6.28 5.25
N PRO A 42 6.30 -6.45 6.43
CA PRO A 42 5.82 -7.77 6.86
C PRO A 42 4.75 -8.31 5.90
N ARG A 43 4.76 -9.64 5.69
CA ARG A 43 3.82 -10.36 4.81
C ARG A 43 2.57 -10.87 5.52
N GLU A 44 2.39 -10.50 6.78
CA GLU A 44 1.25 -10.96 7.56
C GLU A 44 -0.06 -10.54 6.88
N GLU A 45 -0.89 -11.54 6.60
CA GLU A 45 -2.20 -11.34 6.00
C GLU A 45 -3.11 -10.51 6.94
N ASN A 46 -4.12 -9.89 6.36
CA ASN A 46 -5.15 -9.12 7.05
C ASN A 46 -4.61 -7.90 7.82
N ARG A 47 -3.51 -7.30 7.34
CA ARG A 47 -2.94 -6.06 7.89
C ARG A 47 -3.15 -4.87 6.96
N GLU A 48 -3.43 -3.73 7.58
CA GLU A 48 -3.51 -2.43 6.94
C GLU A 48 -2.32 -1.54 7.31
N TYR A 49 -1.64 -1.03 6.29
CA TYR A 49 -0.50 -0.13 6.42
C TYR A 49 -0.78 1.22 5.75
N PHE A 50 -0.28 2.29 6.36
CA PHE A 50 -0.15 3.59 5.74
C PHE A 50 1.31 3.85 5.41
N ILE A 51 1.61 4.15 4.14
CA ILE A 51 2.96 4.44 3.66
C ILE A 51 2.98 5.83 3.05
N ASN A 52 3.87 6.69 3.53
CA ASN A 52 4.06 8.02 2.95
C ASN A 52 5.12 8.03 1.85
N ILE A 53 5.26 9.17 1.15
CA ILE A 53 6.22 9.32 0.05
C ILE A 53 7.68 9.14 0.48
N SER A 54 8.01 9.35 1.76
CA SER A 54 9.36 9.12 2.29
C SER A 54 9.65 7.67 2.64
N GLY A 55 8.71 6.75 2.39
CA GLY A 55 8.86 5.33 2.70
C GLY A 55 8.64 4.98 4.18
N GLN A 56 8.08 5.91 4.98
CA GLN A 56 7.69 5.65 6.36
C GLN A 56 6.37 4.90 6.39
N VAL A 57 6.36 3.77 7.10
CA VAL A 57 5.22 2.87 7.23
C VAL A 57 4.66 2.95 8.64
N THR A 58 3.34 2.99 8.74
CA THR A 58 2.60 2.86 10.00
C THR A 58 1.58 1.73 9.88
N ASN A 59 1.62 0.77 10.79
CA ASN A 59 0.56 -0.23 10.93
C ASN A 59 -0.68 0.43 11.54
N LYS A 60 -1.83 0.34 10.88
CA LYS A 60 -3.06 0.97 11.36
C LYS A 60 -3.66 0.31 12.60
N VAL A 61 -3.39 -0.96 12.83
CA VAL A 61 -3.95 -1.72 13.96
C VAL A 61 -3.09 -1.53 15.21
N THR A 62 -1.78 -1.71 15.09
CA THR A 62 -0.86 -1.67 16.24
C THR A 62 -0.29 -0.28 16.50
N GLY A 63 -0.29 0.62 15.50
CA GLY A 63 0.40 1.90 15.56
C GLY A 63 1.92 1.83 15.41
N GLU A 64 2.46 0.63 15.16
CA GLU A 64 3.90 0.41 14.97
C GLU A 64 4.40 1.14 13.72
N ARG A 65 5.62 1.70 13.80
CA ARG A 65 6.23 2.50 12.72
C ARG A 65 7.60 1.96 12.34
N PHE A 66 7.85 1.86 11.05
CA PHE A 66 9.15 1.47 10.49
C PHE A 66 9.37 2.17 9.14
N SER A 67 10.55 1.99 8.53
CA SER A 67 10.92 2.61 7.26
C SER A 67 11.33 1.55 6.24
N LEU A 68 10.82 1.66 5.02
CA LEU A 68 11.22 0.83 3.87
C LEU A 68 12.39 1.43 3.08
N GLY A 69 12.91 2.58 3.52
CA GLY A 69 13.88 3.36 2.76
C GLY A 69 13.27 3.97 1.50
N ASN A 70 14.13 4.26 0.51
CA ASN A 70 13.71 4.94 -0.71
C ASN A 70 12.83 4.02 -1.57
N LEU A 71 11.60 4.46 -1.88
CA LEU A 71 10.64 3.68 -2.68
C LEU A 71 10.86 3.86 -4.19
N ALA A 72 11.45 4.98 -4.61
CA ALA A 72 11.82 5.21 -6.00
C ALA A 72 13.10 4.43 -6.37
N PRO A 73 13.22 3.92 -7.60
CA PRO A 73 14.50 3.44 -8.13
C PRO A 73 15.52 4.60 -8.15
N THR A 74 16.72 4.35 -7.63
CA THR A 74 17.91 5.20 -7.82
C THR A 74 18.69 4.80 -9.05
#